data_AF-A0A1L9THG2-F1
#
_entry.id   AF-A0A1L9THG2-F1
#
_cell.length_a   1.000
_cell.length_b   1.000
_cell.length_c   1.000
_cell.angle_alpha   90.00
_cell.angle_beta   90.00
_cell.angle_gamma   90.00
#
_symmetry.space_group_name_H-M   'P 1'
#
loop_
_entity.id
_entity.type
_entity.pdbx_description
1 polymer ?
#
loop_
_entity_poly.entity_id
_entity_poly.type
_entity_poly.pdbx_seq_one_letter_code
_entity_poly.pdbx_strand_id
1 'polypeptide(L)' 'MISKKEETPKVAAEVDDDESDDWDKRIFSTGCAVEQDKLNECYWAKKDWRSCKKEMERFRECWKRQGNDQRTQTKDA' A
#
# COMPACT_ATOMS: atom_id res chain seq x y z
N MET A 1 -11.11 17.87 50.95
CA MET A 1 -10.46 17.85 49.64
C MET A 1 -9.89 16.45 49.43
N ILE A 2 -10.58 15.59 48.69
CA ILE A 2 -10.08 14.25 48.34
C ILE A 2 -9.89 14.25 46.81
N SER A 3 -8.63 14.15 46.42
CA SER A 3 -8.18 14.03 45.05
C SER A 3 -8.07 12.54 44.75
N LYS A 4 -8.86 12.01 43.80
CA LYS A 4 -8.40 10.88 42.99
C LYS A 4 -9.14 10.84 41.64
N LYS A 5 -8.36 11.15 40.60
CA LYS A 5 -8.59 10.89 39.18
C LYS A 5 -9.29 9.57 38.92
N GLU A 6 -10.35 9.62 38.12
CA GLU A 6 -10.91 8.48 37.40
C GLU A 6 -11.08 8.91 35.93
N GLU A 7 -9.96 8.87 35.20
CA GLU A 7 -9.94 8.89 33.74
C GLU A 7 -9.78 7.44 33.28
N THR A 8 -10.91 6.79 33.04
CA THR A 8 -11.05 5.45 32.46
C THR A 8 -10.95 5.52 30.93
N PRO A 9 -10.59 4.43 30.23
CA PRO A 9 -9.25 3.89 30.08
C PRO A 9 -8.80 3.95 28.60
N LYS A 10 -7.49 3.71 28.39
CA LYS A 10 -6.85 3.41 27.12
C LYS A 10 -7.76 2.64 26.15
N VAL A 11 -8.17 3.27 25.05
CA VAL A 11 -8.26 2.55 23.78
C VAL A 11 -6.83 2.52 23.27
N ALA A 12 -6.09 1.49 23.70
CA ALA A 12 -4.96 1.02 22.94
C ALA A 12 -5.50 0.69 21.55
N ALA A 13 -5.18 1.54 20.58
CA ALA A 13 -5.14 1.11 19.19
C ALA A 13 -3.98 0.11 19.10
N GLU A 14 -4.24 -1.10 19.59
CA GLU A 14 -3.55 -2.30 19.15
C GLU A 14 -3.96 -2.47 17.69
N VAL A 15 -3.26 -1.75 16.80
CA VAL A 15 -3.18 -2.15 15.40
C VAL A 15 -2.12 -3.24 15.39
N ASP A 16 -2.60 -4.42 15.76
CA ASP A 16 -2.23 -5.72 15.24
C ASP A 16 -1.05 -5.69 14.25
N ASP A 17 0.06 -6.21 14.73
CA ASP A 17 1.34 -6.52 14.08
C ASP A 17 1.20 -7.64 13.03
N ASP A 18 0.04 -7.78 12.38
CA ASP A 18 -0.21 -8.72 11.28
C ASP A 18 0.14 -8.02 9.94
N GLU A 19 1.46 -7.90 9.76
CA GLU A 19 2.21 -6.87 9.05
C GLU A 19 2.10 -6.94 7.50
N SER A 20 0.92 -6.79 6.90
CA SER A 20 0.89 -6.34 5.50
C SER A 20 1.39 -4.89 5.48
N ASP A 21 2.54 -4.66 4.82
CA ASP A 21 3.19 -3.34 4.74
C ASP A 21 2.17 -2.28 4.31
N ASP A 22 2.32 -1.06 4.82
CA ASP A 22 1.46 0.08 4.47
C ASP A 22 1.34 0.25 2.94
N TRP A 23 2.41 -0.11 2.21
CA TRP A 23 2.47 -0.16 0.77
C TRP A 23 1.62 -1.29 0.16
N ASP A 24 1.68 -2.51 0.69
CA ASP A 24 0.87 -3.65 0.22
C ASP A 24 -0.62 -3.36 0.42
N LYS A 25 -1.00 -2.83 1.59
CA LYS A 25 -2.38 -2.37 1.87
C LYS A 25 -2.84 -1.35 0.83
N ARG A 26 -1.97 -0.39 0.48
CA ARG A 26 -2.27 0.62 -0.56
C ARG A 26 -2.44 -0.02 -1.94
N ILE A 27 -1.62 -0.99 -2.31
CA ILE A 27 -1.74 -1.70 -3.59
C ILE A 27 -3.01 -2.54 -3.64
N PHE A 28 -3.33 -3.31 -2.59
CA PHE A 28 -4.58 -4.08 -2.56
C PHE A 28 -5.82 -3.19 -2.68
N SER A 29 -5.81 -2.01 -2.05
CA SER A 29 -6.90 -1.04 -2.17
C SER A 29 -7.08 -0.44 -3.58
N THR A 30 -6.09 -0.58 -4.48
CA THR A 30 -6.15 -0.04 -5.84
C THR A 30 -6.87 -0.95 -6.84
N GLY A 31 -7.09 -2.23 -6.49
CA GLY A 31 -7.64 -3.24 -7.39
C GLY A 31 -6.67 -3.74 -8.47
N CYS A 32 -5.38 -3.37 -8.40
CA CYS A 32 -4.32 -3.74 -9.34
C CYS A 32 -3.21 -4.62 -8.74
N ALA A 33 -3.53 -5.33 -7.65
CA ALA A 33 -2.55 -6.14 -6.92
C ALA A 33 -1.94 -7.25 -7.78
N VAL A 34 -2.71 -7.86 -8.68
CA VAL A 34 -2.23 -8.94 -9.56
C VAL A 34 -1.17 -8.43 -10.54
N GLU A 35 -1.38 -7.25 -11.12
CA GLU A 35 -0.42 -6.62 -12.01
C GLU A 35 0.83 -6.16 -11.26
N GLN A 36 0.68 -5.67 -10.03
CA GLN A 36 1.80 -5.32 -9.16
C GLN A 36 2.64 -6.56 -8.79
N ASP A 37 1.98 -7.66 -8.44
CA ASP A 37 2.66 -8.93 -8.11
C ASP A 37 3.49 -9.42 -9.29
N LYS A 38 2.91 -9.45 -10.50
CA LYS A 38 3.65 -9.81 -11.73
C LYS A 38 4.85 -8.91 -12.02
N LEU A 39 4.71 -7.61 -11.75
CA LEU A 39 5.82 -6.68 -11.89
C LEU A 39 6.93 -6.98 -10.86
N ASN A 40 6.54 -7.25 -9.62
CA ASN A 40 7.45 -7.67 -8.56
C ASN A 40 8.14 -8.98 -8.93
N GLU A 41 7.42 -10.02 -9.35
CA GLU A 41 7.96 -11.31 -9.80
C GLU A 41 9.00 -11.12 -10.90
N CYS A 42 8.71 -10.30 -11.92
CA CYS A 42 9.67 -10.00 -12.98
C CYS A 42 10.92 -9.30 -12.43
N TYR A 43 10.76 -8.33 -11.53
CA TYR A 43 11.88 -7.67 -10.87
C TYR A 43 12.67 -8.64 -9.99
N TRP A 44 12.04 -9.55 -9.27
CA TRP A 44 12.72 -10.56 -8.46
C TRP A 44 13.55 -11.51 -9.32
N ALA A 45 13.02 -11.91 -10.48
CA ALA A 45 13.71 -12.77 -11.44
C ALA A 45 14.88 -12.09 -12.15
N LYS A 46 14.71 -10.82 -12.58
CA LYS A 46 15.70 -10.11 -13.42
C LYS A 46 16.57 -9.13 -12.65
N LYS A 47 16.10 -8.67 -11.49
CA LYS A 47 16.65 -7.56 -10.69
C LYS A 47 16.79 -6.24 -11.46
N ASP A 48 16.03 -6.10 -12.55
CA ASP A 48 16.00 -4.91 -13.40
C ASP A 48 14.58 -4.60 -13.85
N TRP A 49 14.05 -3.47 -13.39
CA TRP A 49 12.71 -3.00 -13.71
C TRP A 49 12.57 -2.57 -15.18
N ARG A 50 13.66 -2.17 -15.84
CA ARG A 50 13.62 -1.78 -17.28
C ARG A 50 13.32 -2.99 -18.16
N SER A 51 13.81 -4.14 -17.75
CA SER A 51 13.55 -5.44 -18.39
C SER A 51 12.12 -5.98 -18.14
N CYS A 52 11.33 -5.30 -17.32
CA CYS A 52 9.94 -5.64 -16.97
C CYS A 52 8.92 -4.64 -17.54
N LYS A 53 9.25 -4.03 -18.69
CA LYS A 53 8.42 -3.00 -19.32
C LYS A 53 6.98 -3.46 -19.59
N LYS A 54 6.81 -4.72 -19.99
CA LYS A 54 5.49 -5.31 -20.30
C LYS A 54 4.60 -5.39 -19.07
N GLU A 55 5.17 -5.81 -17.94
CA GLU A 55 4.49 -5.92 -16.65
C GLU A 55 4.14 -4.51 -16.13
N MET A 56 5.07 -3.55 -16.32
CA MET A 56 4.82 -2.14 -15.98
C MET A 56 3.68 -1.53 -16.80
N GLU A 57 3.62 -1.81 -18.11
CA GLU A 57 2.54 -1.33 -18.98
C GLU A 57 1.19 -1.91 -18.53
N ARG A 58 1.13 -3.20 -18.20
CA ARG A 58 -0.09 -3.82 -17.66
C ARG A 58 -0.53 -3.19 -16.35
N PHE A 59 0.41 -2.93 -15.44
CA PHE A 59 0.11 -2.25 -14.19
C PHE A 59 -0.45 -0.85 -14.45
N ARG A 60 0.15 -0.06 -15.35
CA ARG A 60 -0.35 1.27 -15.74
C ARG A 60 -1.73 1.23 -16.37
N GLU A 61 -2.01 0.24 -17.22
CA GLU A 61 -3.34 0.06 -17.80
C GLU A 61 -4.39 -0.25 -16.74
N CYS A 62 -4.09 -1.15 -15.79
CA CYS A 62 -4.98 -1.40 -14.65
C CYS A 62 -5.16 -0.13 -13.83
N TRP A 63 -4.08 0.57 -13.51
CA TRP A 63 -4.08 1.78 -12.70
C TRP A 63 -5.02 2.84 -13.26
N LYS A 64 -4.94 3.08 -14.57
CA LYS A 64 -5.81 4.01 -15.29
C LYS A 64 -7.27 3.56 -15.30
N ARG A 65 -7.53 2.25 -15.50
CA ARG A 65 -8.89 1.69 -15.50
C ARG A 65 -9.58 1.81 -14.15
N GLN A 66 -8.82 1.65 -13.07
CA GLN A 66 -9.30 1.78 -11.70
C GLN A 66 -9.35 3.25 -11.21
N GLY A 67 -8.97 4.22 -12.05
CA GLY A 67 -9.04 5.65 -11.73
C GLY A 67 -8.03 6.09 -10.66
N ASN A 68 -6.91 5.37 -10.53
CA ASN A 68 -5.94 5.59 -9.46
C ASN A 68 -5.00 6.79 -9.72
N ASP A 69 -5.17 7.54 -10.83
CA ASP A 69 -4.32 8.69 -11.19
C ASP A 69 -4.22 9.75 -10.08
N GLN A 70 -5.25 9.91 -9.25
CA GLN A 70 -5.22 10.85 -8.13
C GLN A 70 -4.32 10.39 -6.97
N ARG A 71 -3.97 9.11 -6.90
CA ARG A 71 -3.14 8.50 -5.84
C ARG A 71 -1.64 8.71 -6.07
N THR A 72 -1.23 9.19 -7.25
CA THR A 72 0.17 9.50 -7.58
C THR A 72 0.54 10.96 -7.31
N GLN A 73 -0.36 11.74 -6.73
CA GLN A 73 -0.05 13.10 -6.32
C GLN A 73 0.91 13.07 -5.13
N THR A 74 1.98 13.85 -5.22
CA THR A 74 2.88 14.09 -4.09
C THR A 74 2.06 14.77 -3.00
N LYS A 75 1.88 14.11 -1.86
CA LYS A 75 1.35 14.77 -0.66
C LYS A 75 2.54 15.45 0.01
N ASP A 76 2.52 16.77 0.08
CA ASP A 76 3.55 17.52 0.83
C ASP A 76 3.67 16.90 2.23
N ALA A 77 4.89 16.49 2.57
CA ALA A 77 5.23 15.74 3.78
C ALA A 77 5.38 16.65 5.00
#